data_AF-A0A976CRU7-F1
#
_entry.id   AF-A0A976CRU7-F1
#
_cell.length_a   1.000
_cell.length_b   1.000
_cell.length_c   1.000
_cell.angle_alpha   90.00
_cell.angle_beta   90.00
_cell.angle_gamma   90.00
#
_symmetry.space_group_name_H-M   'P 1'
#
loop_
_entity.id
_entity.type
_entity.pdbx_description
1 polymer ?
#
loop_
_entity_poly.entity_id
_entity_poly.type
_entity_poly.pdbx_seq_one_letter_code
_entity_poly.pdbx_strand_id
1 'polypeptide(L)'
;TPLLFAGWIAGIITSGAAMALPFALLSDSVDYGEWKTGVRAAGLLTAVGAAFCLKAGSGLGGALPAWILEATGYVANQAQTPQALLGIEVGFIWLPAGFYLLALIPVFFYRKFERMESQIHADLATRRSLASSDQP
;
A
#
# COMPACT_ATOMS: atom_id res chain seq x y z
N THR A 1 5.26 32.13 5.96
CA THR A 1 6.14 31.30 6.82
C THR A 1 5.40 30.42 7.82
N PRO A 2 4.29 30.80 8.51
CA PRO A 2 3.56 29.85 9.37
C PRO A 2 2.68 28.85 8.59
N LEU A 3 2.12 29.24 7.44
CA LEU A 3 1.34 28.35 6.56
C LEU A 3 2.18 27.19 5.99
N LEU A 4 3.46 27.45 5.69
CA LEU A 4 4.39 26.43 5.21
C LEU A 4 4.71 25.41 6.31
N PHE A 5 4.92 25.88 7.55
CA PHE A 5 5.11 24.99 8.70
C PHE A 5 3.86 24.17 9.02
N ALA A 6 2.68 24.79 8.98
CA ALA A 6 1.41 24.08 9.16
C ALA A 6 1.19 23.00 8.08
N GLY A 7 1.46 23.35 6.81
CA GLY A 7 1.37 22.40 5.70
C GLY A 7 2.36 21.24 5.82
N TRP A 8 3.59 21.51 6.26
CA TRP A 8 4.59 20.48 6.51
C TRP A 8 4.19 19.51 7.63
N ILE A 9 3.68 20.02 8.74
CA ILE A 9 3.23 19.19 9.87
C ILE A 9 2.06 18.30 9.42
N ALA A 10 1.08 18.88 8.71
CA ALA A 10 -0.03 18.11 8.16
C ALA A 10 0.47 17.02 7.20
N GLY A 11 1.41 17.35 6.30
CA GLY A 11 2.00 16.40 5.37
C GLY A 11 2.71 15.23 6.06
N ILE A 12 3.44 15.48 7.15
CA ILE A 12 4.11 14.42 7.93
C ILE A 12 3.09 13.48 8.58
N ILE A 13 2.03 14.02 9.17
CA ILE A 13 0.99 13.21 9.81
C ILE A 13 0.28 12.34 8.78
N THR A 14 -0.12 12.92 7.64
CA THR A 14 -0.78 12.18 6.57
C THR A 14 0.15 11.11 5.97
N SER A 15 1.43 11.43 5.76
CA SER A 15 2.42 10.47 5.26
C SER A 15 2.63 9.30 6.24
N GLY A 16 2.70 9.59 7.55
CA GLY A 16 2.83 8.57 8.58
C GLY A 16 1.65 7.60 8.60
N ALA A 17 0.42 8.13 8.53
CA ALA A 17 -0.77 7.29 8.41
C ALA A 17 -0.77 6.46 7.12
N ALA A 18 -0.43 7.08 5.98
CA ALA A 18 -0.36 6.40 4.69
C ALA A 18 0.67 5.26 4.67
N MET A 19 1.78 5.40 5.40
CA MET A 19 2.79 4.35 5.55
C MET A 19 2.35 3.20 6.46
N ALA A 20 1.60 3.49 7.53
CA ALA A 20 1.20 2.49 8.52
C ALA A 20 -0.01 1.65 8.07
N LEU A 21 -0.99 2.27 7.39
CA LEU A 21 -2.26 1.63 7.02
C LEU A 21 -2.09 0.33 6.20
N PRO A 22 -1.24 0.25 5.16
CA PRO A 22 -1.08 -0.98 4.38
C PRO A 22 -0.61 -2.18 5.20
N PHE A 23 0.20 -1.95 6.25
CA PHE A 23 0.66 -3.03 7.13
C PHE A 23 -0.42 -3.50 8.10
N ALA A 24 -1.27 -2.58 8.58
CA ALA A 24 -2.46 -2.95 9.35
C ALA A 24 -3.40 -3.82 8.49
N LEU A 25 -3.74 -3.36 7.28
CA LEU A 25 -4.58 -4.09 6.33
C LEU A 25 -4.00 -5.47 5.97
N LEU A 26 -2.67 -5.58 5.88
CA LEU A 26 -1.99 -6.84 5.63
C LEU A 26 -2.17 -7.82 6.81
N SER A 27 -2.05 -7.32 8.05
CA SER A 27 -2.32 -8.11 9.25
C SER A 27 -3.77 -8.60 9.29
N ASP A 28 -4.71 -7.71 8.99
CA ASP A 28 -6.14 -8.03 9.00
C ASP A 28 -6.51 -9.06 7.92
N SER A 29 -5.84 -8.97 6.76
CA SER A 29 -5.97 -9.94 5.66
C SER A 29 -5.44 -11.33 6.05
N VAL A 30 -4.40 -11.40 6.89
CA VAL A 30 -3.87 -12.66 7.43
C VAL A 30 -4.90 -13.31 8.35
N ASP A 31 -5.47 -12.54 9.28
CA ASP A 31 -6.49 -13.03 10.21
C ASP A 31 -7.76 -13.48 9.46
N TYR A 32 -8.17 -12.75 8.41
CA TYR A 32 -9.25 -13.19 7.52
C TYR A 32 -8.96 -14.54 6.85
N GLY A 33 -7.74 -14.71 6.35
CA GLY A 33 -7.28 -15.94 5.71
C GLY A 33 -7.32 -17.12 6.68
N GLU A 34 -6.82 -16.92 7.91
CA GLU A 34 -6.87 -17.90 9.00
C GLU A 34 -8.31 -18.29 9.35
N TRP A 35 -9.22 -17.32 9.47
CA TRP A 35 -10.62 -17.59 9.79
C TRP A 35 -11.33 -18.41 8.70
N LYS A 36 -11.09 -18.10 7.41
CA LYS A 36 -11.73 -18.78 6.29
C LYS A 36 -11.13 -20.17 6.00
N THR A 37 -9.82 -20.33 6.13
CA THR A 37 -9.10 -21.55 5.72
C THR A 37 -8.71 -22.46 6.89
N GLY A 38 -8.74 -21.94 8.12
CA GLY A 38 -8.27 -22.63 9.32
C GLY A 38 -6.74 -22.74 9.42
N VAL A 39 -5.97 -22.28 8.41
CA VAL A 39 -4.51 -22.36 8.38
C VAL A 39 -3.92 -20.97 8.51
N ARG A 40 -3.05 -20.79 9.52
CA ARG A 40 -2.36 -19.52 9.76
C ARG A 40 -1.10 -19.40 8.90
N ALA A 41 -1.22 -18.80 7.72
CA ALA A 41 -0.11 -18.56 6.79
C ALA A 41 0.52 -17.15 6.95
N ALA A 42 0.62 -16.65 8.18
CA ALA A 42 1.04 -15.27 8.48
C ALA A 42 2.41 -14.93 7.90
N GLY A 43 3.41 -15.81 8.05
CA GLY A 43 4.76 -15.57 7.56
C GLY A 43 4.83 -15.47 6.02
N LEU A 44 4.11 -16.32 5.31
CA LEU A 44 4.09 -16.33 3.85
C LEU A 44 3.38 -15.09 3.30
N LEU A 45 2.19 -14.78 3.82
CA LEU A 45 1.40 -13.63 3.40
C LEU A 45 2.12 -12.31 3.69
N THR A 46 2.76 -12.18 4.86
CA THR A 46 3.56 -11.00 5.18
C THR A 46 4.82 -10.93 4.31
N ALA A 47 5.52 -12.03 4.03
CA ALA A 47 6.69 -12.01 3.15
C ALA A 47 6.33 -11.59 1.71
N VAL A 48 5.26 -12.16 1.15
CA VAL A 48 4.81 -11.81 -0.20
C VAL A 48 4.31 -10.36 -0.24
N GLY A 49 3.42 -9.97 0.68
CA GLY A 49 2.82 -8.64 0.71
C GLY A 49 3.79 -7.53 1.08
N ALA A 50 4.54 -7.68 2.18
CA ALA A 50 5.41 -6.62 2.70
C ALA A 50 6.80 -6.60 2.07
N ALA A 51 7.39 -7.74 1.74
CA ALA A 51 8.79 -7.77 1.29
C ALA A 51 8.89 -7.81 -0.24
N PHE A 52 8.14 -8.69 -0.90
CA PHE A 52 8.19 -8.82 -2.37
C PHE A 52 7.47 -7.68 -3.06
N CYS A 53 6.18 -7.44 -2.74
CA CYS A 53 5.39 -6.42 -3.44
C CYS A 53 5.94 -5.00 -3.23
N LEU A 54 6.43 -4.65 -2.03
CA LEU A 54 7.05 -3.33 -1.82
C LEU A 54 8.33 -3.18 -2.64
N LYS A 55 9.22 -4.19 -2.66
CA LYS A 55 10.47 -4.11 -3.44
C LYS A 55 10.21 -4.08 -4.94
N ALA A 56 9.32 -4.95 -5.42
CA ALA A 56 8.91 -4.97 -6.82
C ALA A 56 8.26 -3.63 -7.20
N GLY A 57 7.37 -3.12 -6.34
CA GLY A 57 6.71 -1.83 -6.50
C GLY A 57 7.69 -0.66 -6.49
N SER A 58 8.68 -0.64 -5.61
CA SER A 58 9.71 0.42 -5.60
C SER A 58 10.61 0.36 -6.83
N GLY A 59 10.93 -0.84 -7.31
CA GLY A 59 11.71 -1.01 -8.54
C GLY A 59 10.94 -0.50 -9.76
N LEU A 60 9.68 -0.91 -9.91
CA LEU A 60 8.80 -0.43 -10.98
C LEU A 60 8.49 1.07 -10.85
N GLY A 61 8.30 1.57 -9.63
CA GLY A 61 8.02 2.97 -9.36
C GLY A 61 9.18 3.90 -9.71
N GLY A 62 10.42 3.42 -9.63
CA GLY A 62 11.59 4.16 -10.14
C GLY A 62 11.80 4.00 -11.64
N ALA A 63 11.57 2.82 -12.19
CA ALA A 63 11.80 2.53 -13.61
C ALA A 63 10.79 3.19 -14.55
N LEU A 64 9.49 3.19 -14.19
CA LEU A 64 8.43 3.72 -15.05
C LEU A 64 8.60 5.21 -15.39
N PRO A 65 8.83 6.12 -14.42
CA PRO A 65 9.12 7.52 -14.74
C PRO A 65 10.39 7.68 -15.58
N ALA A 66 11.42 6.87 -15.31
CA ALA A 66 12.67 6.92 -16.08
C ALA A 66 12.45 6.57 -17.55
N TRP A 67 11.69 5.51 -17.84
CA TRP A 67 11.33 5.13 -19.21
C TRP A 67 10.46 6.18 -19.91
N ILE A 68 9.57 6.85 -19.18
CA ILE A 68 8.76 7.95 -19.73
C ILE A 68 9.66 9.13 -20.11
N LEU A 69 10.64 9.48 -19.27
CA LEU A 69 11.60 10.55 -19.53
C LEU A 69 12.50 10.22 -20.73
N GLU A 70 12.98 8.97 -20.82
CA GLU A 70 13.77 8.50 -21.96
C GLU A 70 12.97 8.57 -23.27
N ALA A 71 11.72 8.09 -23.25
CA ALA A 71 10.85 8.10 -24.43
C ALA A 71 10.44 9.51 -24.90
N THR A 72 10.41 10.48 -23.97
CA THR A 72 10.06 11.88 -24.27
C THR A 72 11.26 12.75 -24.66
N GLY A 73 12.47 12.17 -24.67
CA GLY A 73 13.70 12.86 -25.08
C GLY A 73 14.23 13.85 -24.03
N TYR A 74 14.02 13.57 -22.74
CA TYR A 74 14.51 14.40 -21.66
C TYR A 74 16.04 14.50 -21.66
N VAL A 75 16.58 15.71 -21.56
CA VAL A 75 18.04 15.96 -21.48
C VAL A 75 18.35 16.84 -20.28
N ALA A 76 19.09 16.32 -19.31
CA ALA A 76 19.40 17.06 -18.09
C ALA A 76 20.17 18.37 -18.37
N ASN A 77 19.92 19.39 -17.54
CA ASN A 77 20.63 20.68 -17.52
C ASN A 77 20.52 21.52 -18.81
N GLN A 78 19.50 21.29 -19.63
CA GLN A 78 19.21 22.09 -20.82
C GLN A 78 17.75 22.57 -20.83
N ALA A 79 17.42 23.52 -21.71
CA ALA A 79 16.04 23.91 -21.93
C ALA A 79 15.25 22.72 -22.50
N GLN A 80 14.19 22.31 -21.81
CA GLN A 80 13.40 21.14 -22.21
C GLN A 80 12.48 21.46 -23.38
N THR A 81 12.31 20.49 -24.27
CA THR A 81 11.30 20.56 -25.33
C THR A 81 9.90 20.46 -24.74
N PRO A 82 8.85 20.96 -25.43
CA PRO A 82 7.47 20.78 -24.99
C PRO A 82 7.10 19.31 -24.72
N GLN A 83 7.66 18.38 -25.49
CA GLN A 83 7.47 16.95 -25.34
C GLN A 83 8.09 16.41 -24.04
N ALA A 84 9.31 16.84 -23.70
CA ALA A 84 9.98 16.45 -22.45
C ALA A 84 9.25 17.02 -21.21
N LEU A 85 8.69 18.24 -21.31
CA LEU A 85 7.86 18.81 -20.24
C LEU A 85 6.60 17.99 -19.98
N LEU A 86 5.91 17.55 -21.03
CA LEU A 86 4.77 16.63 -20.90
C LEU A 86 5.18 15.30 -20.26
N GLY A 87 6.35 14.76 -20.62
CA GLY A 87 6.90 13.55 -20.00
C GLY A 87 7.09 13.69 -18.48
N ILE A 88 7.66 14.82 -18.03
CA ILE A 88 7.83 15.14 -16.61
C ILE A 88 6.47 15.24 -15.92
N GLU A 89 5.52 15.97 -16.50
CA GLU A 89 4.18 16.14 -15.94
C GLU A 89 3.46 14.79 -15.77
N VAL A 90 3.52 13.95 -16.80
CA VAL A 90 2.92 12.61 -16.76
C VAL A 90 3.60 11.73 -15.70
N GLY A 91 4.93 11.75 -15.62
CA GLY A 91 5.68 10.95 -14.64
C GLY A 91 5.43 11.35 -13.19
N PHE A 92 5.23 12.65 -12.91
CA PHE A 92 5.05 13.15 -11.54
C PHE A 92 3.59 13.25 -11.09
N ILE A 93 2.65 13.52 -12.00
CA ILE A 93 1.25 13.78 -11.64
C ILE A 93 0.37 12.61 -12.07
N TRP A 94 0.31 12.36 -13.37
CA TRP A 94 -0.67 11.42 -13.93
C TRP A 94 -0.36 9.96 -13.59
N LEU A 95 0.92 9.58 -13.61
CA LEU A 95 1.34 8.21 -13.31
C LEU A 95 1.05 7.85 -11.84
N PRO A 96 1.48 8.63 -10.81
CA PRO A 96 1.08 8.37 -9.43
C PRO A 96 -0.44 8.43 -9.22
N ALA A 97 -1.12 9.39 -9.84
CA ALA A 97 -2.59 9.50 -9.74
C ALA A 97 -3.31 8.24 -10.24
N GLY A 98 -2.85 7.66 -11.36
CA GLY A 98 -3.36 6.40 -11.89
C GLY A 98 -3.16 5.24 -10.90
N PHE A 99 -1.98 5.12 -10.29
CA PHE A 99 -1.73 4.09 -9.28
C PHE A 99 -2.59 4.27 -8.02
N TYR A 100 -2.81 5.50 -7.57
CA TYR A 100 -3.71 5.76 -6.44
C TYR A 100 -5.17 5.43 -6.77
N LEU A 101 -5.64 5.69 -7.99
CA LEU A 101 -6.96 5.28 -8.45
C LEU A 101 -7.10 3.75 -8.47
N LEU A 102 -6.09 3.03 -8.96
CA LEU A 102 -6.07 1.57 -8.92
C LEU A 102 -6.06 1.03 -7.49
N ALA A 103 -5.38 1.71 -6.55
CA ALA A 103 -5.37 1.35 -5.15
C ALA A 103 -6.74 1.49 -4.45
N LEU A 104 -7.70 2.22 -5.03
CA LEU A 104 -9.08 2.25 -4.50
C LEU A 104 -9.80 0.91 -4.67
N ILE A 105 -9.45 0.11 -5.67
CA ILE A 105 -10.07 -1.19 -5.95
C ILE A 105 -10.00 -2.12 -4.72
N PRO A 106 -8.82 -2.44 -4.15
CA PRO A 106 -8.72 -3.28 -2.96
C PRO A 106 -9.40 -2.67 -1.73
N VAL A 107 -9.44 -1.34 -1.59
CA VAL A 107 -10.14 -0.66 -0.48
C VAL A 107 -11.65 -0.94 -0.51
N PHE A 108 -12.27 -1.00 -1.70
CA PHE A 108 -13.68 -1.39 -1.80
C PHE A 108 -13.94 -2.82 -1.32
N PHE A 109 -13.01 -3.76 -1.57
CA PHE A 109 -13.11 -5.12 -1.04
C PHE A 109 -12.89 -5.17 0.47
N TYR A 110 -12.00 -4.32 1.00
CA TYR A 110 -11.72 -4.23 2.43
C TYR A 110 -12.95 -3.76 3.24
N ARG A 111 -13.76 -2.83 2.70
CA ARG A 111 -14.99 -2.37 3.37
C ARG A 111 -15.98 -3.51 3.71
N LYS A 112 -15.96 -4.60 2.93
CA LYS A 112 -16.75 -5.81 3.22
C LYS A 112 -16.19 -6.57 4.42
N PHE A 113 -14.87 -6.62 4.54
CA PHE A 113 -14.16 -7.27 5.64
C PHE A 113 -14.36 -6.53 6.97
N GLU A 114 -14.24 -5.20 6.98
CA GLU A 114 -14.39 -4.35 8.17
C GLU A 114 -15.74 -4.58 8.88
N ARG A 115 -16.81 -4.88 8.11
CA ARG A 115 -18.13 -5.22 8.68
C ARG A 115 -18.14 -6.55 9.45
N MET A 116 -17.27 -7.49 9.09
CA MET A 116 -17.16 -8.83 9.68
C MET A 116 -16.05 -8.94 10.72
N GLU A 117 -15.19 -7.93 10.83
CA GLU A 117 -14.00 -7.91 11.70
C GLU A 117 -14.32 -8.33 13.14
N SER A 118 -15.36 -7.76 13.75
CA SER A 118 -15.78 -8.09 15.12
C SER A 118 -16.13 -9.58 15.30
N GLN A 119 -16.78 -10.20 14.32
CA GLN A 119 -17.13 -11.63 14.36
C GLN A 119 -15.90 -12.50 14.17
N ILE A 120 -15.00 -12.11 13.25
CA ILE A 120 -13.77 -12.84 12.96
C ILE A 120 -12.86 -12.88 14.19
N HIS A 121 -12.67 -11.75 14.88
CA HIS A 121 -11.87 -11.72 16.10
C HIS A 121 -12.50 -12.54 17.23
N ALA A 122 -13.82 -12.49 17.41
CA ALA A 122 -14.52 -13.29 18.42
C ALA A 122 -14.38 -14.80 18.15
N ASP A 123 -14.55 -15.22 16.90
CA ASP A 123 -14.42 -16.62 16.48
C ASP A 123 -12.98 -17.12 16.65
N LEU A 124 -11.99 -16.34 16.22
CA LEU A 124 -10.57 -16.70 16.36
C LEU A 124 -10.15 -16.74 17.82
N ALA A 125 -10.61 -15.81 18.66
CA ALA A 125 -10.35 -15.83 20.10
C ALA A 125 -10.91 -17.10 20.76
N THR A 126 -12.14 -17.47 20.40
CA THR A 126 -12.79 -18.69 20.91
C THR A 126 -12.04 -19.95 20.48
N ARG A 127 -11.62 -20.04 19.22
CA ARG A 127 -10.83 -21.19 18.73
C ARG A 127 -9.48 -21.30 19.43
N ARG A 128 -8.83 -20.15 19.70
CA ARG A 128 -7.54 -20.11 20.41
C ARG A 128 -7.68 -20.51 21.88
N SER A 129 -8.74 -20.11 22.56
CA SER A 129 -8.99 -20.53 23.95
C SER A 129 -9.30 -22.02 24.08
N LEU A 130 -10.03 -22.59 23.11
CA LEU A 130 -10.33 -24.02 23.06
C LEU A 130 -9.07 -24.86 22.80
N ALA A 131 -8.19 -24.40 21.90
CA ALA A 131 -6.92 -25.07 21.64
C ALA A 131 -5.97 -25.04 22.84
N SER A 132 -5.98 -23.97 23.66
CA SER A 132 -5.17 -23.90 24.88
C SER A 132 -5.70 -24.76 26.03
N SER A 133 -7.01 -25.05 26.07
CA SER A 133 -7.59 -25.94 27.09
C SER A 133 -7.40 -27.43 26.82
N ASP A 134 -6.99 -27.79 25.59
CA ASP A 134 -6.79 -29.18 25.14
C ASP A 134 -5.30 -29.59 25.18
N GLN A 135 -4.42 -28.71 25.71
CA GLN A 135 -3.02 -29.03 26.00
C GLN A 135 -2.91 -29.63 27.42
N PRO A 136 -2.43 -30.89 27.57
CA PRO A 136 -2.22 -31.52 28.88
C PRO A 136 -1.06 -30.91 29.67
#